data_AF-A0A5C7EIB7-F1
#
_entry.id   AF-A0A5C7EIB7-F1
#
_cell.length_a   1.000
_cell.length_b   1.000
_cell.length_c   1.000
_cell.angle_alpha   90.00
_cell.angle_beta   90.00
_cell.angle_gamma   90.00
#
_symmetry.space_group_name_H-M   'P 1'
#
loop_
_entity.id
_entity.type
_entity.pdbx_description
1 polymer ?
#
loop_
_entity_poly.entity_id
_entity_poly.type
_entity_poly.pdbx_seq_one_letter_code
_entity_poly.pdbx_strand_id
1 'polypeptide(L)'
;MKQENATSLSGLRTLIGKAVRYCGEPYTVVEVLEEGPSLVLESKQGVTSIQQDSYGRPRRMAPEPIVLRLPATFLTDGQLPEGFEIL
;
A
#
# COMPACT_ATOMS: atom_id res chain seq x y z
N MET A 1 12.83 4.80 26.31
CA MET A 1 11.76 4.53 25.32
C MET A 1 12.04 5.38 24.11
N LYS A 2 12.52 4.78 23.01
CA LYS A 2 12.75 5.53 21.76
C LYS A 2 11.41 5.71 21.08
N GLN A 3 10.98 6.96 20.89
CA GLN A 3 9.86 7.29 20.02
C GLN A 3 10.28 6.88 18.60
N GLU A 4 9.68 5.80 18.12
CA GLU A 4 9.86 5.28 16.78
C GLU A 4 9.09 6.19 15.82
N ASN A 5 9.82 7.17 15.27
CA ASN A 5 9.30 8.14 14.33
C ASN A 5 8.66 7.43 13.13
N ALA A 6 7.36 7.67 12.94
CA ALA A 6 6.59 7.30 11.75
C ALA A 6 7.23 7.83 10.44
N THR A 7 8.17 8.76 10.55
CA THR A 7 8.99 9.39 9.50
C THR A 7 10.13 8.51 8.96
N SER A 8 10.43 7.37 9.59
CA SER A 8 11.54 6.48 9.16
C SER A 8 11.07 5.34 8.25
N LEU A 9 11.96 4.79 7.43
CA LEU A 9 11.70 3.58 6.62
C LEU A 9 11.14 2.41 7.45
N SER A 10 11.59 2.27 8.70
CA SER A 10 11.02 1.31 9.65
C SER A 10 9.54 1.58 9.95
N GLY A 11 9.15 2.85 10.07
CA GLY A 11 7.77 3.30 10.23
C GLY A 11 6.92 2.97 8.99
N LEU A 12 7.44 3.20 7.79
CA LEU A 12 6.75 2.81 6.55
C LEU A 12 6.53 1.31 6.46
N ARG A 13 7.53 0.50 6.83
CA ARG A 13 7.38 -0.97 6.87
C ARG A 13 6.25 -1.42 7.79
N THR A 14 5.95 -0.67 8.85
CA THR A 14 4.79 -1.00 9.72
C THR A 14 3.44 -0.83 9.01
N LEU A 15 3.39 -0.12 7.87
CA LEU A 15 2.18 0.05 7.08
C LEU A 15 1.87 -1.19 6.23
N ILE A 16 2.82 -2.09 5.99
CA ILE A 16 2.59 -3.33 5.24
C ILE A 16 1.48 -4.14 5.92
N GLY A 17 0.49 -4.56 5.13
CA GLY A 17 -0.72 -5.25 5.58
C GLY A 17 -1.83 -4.32 6.10
N LYS A 18 -1.57 -3.01 6.28
CA LYS A 18 -2.61 -2.08 6.72
C LYS A 18 -3.57 -1.72 5.60
N ALA A 19 -4.82 -1.53 5.99
CA ALA A 19 -5.84 -0.96 5.14
C ALA A 19 -5.64 0.55 5.06
N VAL A 20 -5.67 1.08 3.84
CA VAL A 20 -5.51 2.51 3.57
C VAL A 20 -6.56 2.95 2.57
N ARG A 21 -6.87 4.25 2.55
CA ARG A 21 -7.64 4.88 1.49
C ARG A 21 -6.69 5.79 0.72
N TYR A 22 -6.73 5.70 -0.61
CA TYR A 22 -5.98 6.60 -1.47
C TYR A 22 -6.92 7.15 -2.55
N CYS A 23 -7.02 8.48 -2.66
CA CYS A 23 -7.95 9.16 -3.58
C CYS A 23 -9.41 8.67 -3.44
N GLY A 24 -9.85 8.37 -2.21
CA GLY A 24 -11.22 7.90 -1.94
C GLY A 24 -11.41 6.38 -2.04
N GLU A 25 -10.45 5.64 -2.61
CA GLU A 25 -10.57 4.20 -2.86
C GLU A 25 -9.81 3.36 -1.83
N PRO A 26 -10.32 2.18 -1.41
CA PRO A 26 -9.68 1.35 -0.40
C PRO A 26 -8.60 0.41 -0.99
N TYR A 27 -7.44 0.42 -0.35
CA TYR A 27 -6.29 -0.40 -0.69
C TYR A 27 -5.73 -1.12 0.54
N THR A 28 -4.83 -2.07 0.28
CA THR A 28 -3.92 -2.65 1.27
C THR A 28 -2.49 -2.31 0.86
N VAL A 29 -1.66 -1.87 1.79
CA VAL A 29 -0.22 -1.73 1.51
C VAL A 29 0.39 -3.14 1.49
N VAL A 30 1.02 -3.52 0.39
CA VAL A 30 1.61 -4.87 0.25
C VAL A 30 3.14 -4.85 0.30
N GLU A 31 3.75 -3.71 -0.05
CA GLU A 31 5.20 -3.56 -0.06
C GLU A 31 5.61 -2.08 0.10
N VAL A 32 6.86 -1.87 0.54
CA VAL A 32 7.50 -0.56 0.64
C VAL A 32 8.81 -0.61 -0.14
N LEU A 33 8.99 0.31 -1.09
CA LEU A 33 10.23 0.46 -1.85
C LEU A 33 11.11 1.52 -1.19
N GLU A 34 12.37 1.19 -0.95
CA GLU A 34 13.28 2.01 -0.13
C GLU A 34 14.09 3.00 -0.95
N GLU A 35 14.44 2.64 -2.19
CA GLU A 35 15.09 3.54 -3.15
C GLU A 35 14.06 4.50 -3.74
N GLY A 36 13.85 5.61 -3.04
CA GLY A 36 12.75 6.54 -3.31
C GLY A 36 11.48 6.04 -2.60
N PRO A 37 11.21 6.52 -1.37
CA PRO A 37 10.20 5.92 -0.50
C PRO A 37 8.86 5.84 -1.22
N SER A 38 8.41 4.62 -1.51
CA SER A 38 7.17 4.37 -2.25
C SER A 38 6.38 3.26 -1.58
N LEU A 39 5.05 3.34 -1.65
CA LEU A 39 4.13 2.32 -1.16
C LEU A 39 3.55 1.56 -2.36
N VAL A 40 3.55 0.24 -2.29
CA VAL A 40 2.81 -0.58 -3.25
C VAL A 40 1.44 -0.87 -2.65
N LEU A 41 0.40 -0.46 -3.36
CA LEU A 41 -1.00 -0.56 -2.95
C LEU A 41 -1.70 -1.61 -3.81
N GLU A 42 -2.38 -2.54 -3.17
CA GLU A 42 -3.25 -3.51 -3.83
C GLU A 42 -4.71 -3.14 -3.58
N SER A 43 -5.51 -3.05 -4.64
CA SER A 43 -6.93 -2.72 -4.54
C SER A 43 -7.69 -3.84 -3.83
N LYS A 44 -8.55 -3.48 -2.88
CA LYS A 44 -9.52 -4.44 -2.30
C LYS A 44 -10.70 -4.72 -3.24
N GLN A 45 -10.87 -3.92 -4.30
CA GLN A 45 -11.88 -4.14 -5.32
C GLN A 45 -11.42 -5.29 -6.23
N GLY A 46 -11.85 -6.52 -5.92
CA GLY A 46 -11.49 -7.70 -6.72
C GLY A 46 -11.39 -9.01 -5.95
N VAL A 47 -11.44 -8.97 -4.61
CA VAL A 47 -11.50 -10.17 -3.76
C VAL A 47 -12.94 -10.72 -3.73
N THR A 48 -13.56 -10.89 -4.90
CA THR A 48 -14.76 -11.69 -5.06
C THR A 48 -14.35 -13.01 -5.71
N SER A 49 -14.42 -14.06 -4.88
CA SER A 49 -14.16 -15.46 -5.19
C SER A 49 -12.69 -15.88 -5.11
N ILE A 50 -12.28 -16.26 -3.89
CA ILE A 50 -11.34 -17.38 -3.72
C ILE A 50 -12.05 -18.61 -4.28
N GLN A 51 -11.80 -18.84 -5.57
CA GLN A 51 -11.92 -20.09 -6.32
C GLN A 51 -12.85 -21.16 -5.70
N GLN A 52 -14.15 -21.04 -5.93
CA GLN A 52 -14.94 -22.24 -6.21
C GLN A 52 -14.64 -22.63 -7.67
N ASP A 53 -13.84 -23.68 -7.83
CA ASP A 53 -13.69 -24.46 -9.06
C ASP A 53 -13.14 -23.71 -10.29
N SER A 54 -11.82 -23.75 -10.48
CA SER A 54 -11.24 -23.39 -11.79
C SER A 54 -10.11 -24.31 -12.18
N TYR A 55 -10.48 -25.49 -12.66
CA TYR A 55 -9.67 -26.23 -13.63
C TYR A 55 -9.55 -25.39 -14.92
N GLY A 56 -8.35 -24.88 -15.21
CA GLY A 56 -7.94 -24.62 -16.61
C GLY A 56 -8.30 -23.28 -17.28
N ARG A 57 -8.56 -22.18 -16.56
CA ARG A 57 -8.69 -20.85 -17.18
C ARG A 57 -7.58 -19.87 -16.74
N PRO A 58 -6.43 -19.82 -17.44
CA PRO A 58 -5.29 -18.94 -17.11
C PRO A 58 -5.51 -17.44 -17.46
N ARG A 59 -6.77 -16.98 -17.52
CA ARG A 59 -7.15 -15.62 -18.00
C ARG A 59 -7.83 -14.76 -16.94
N ARG A 60 -7.46 -14.88 -15.66
CA ARG A 60 -7.75 -13.81 -14.70
C ARG A 60 -6.54 -12.88 -14.63
N MET A 61 -6.74 -11.61 -14.97
CA MET A 61 -5.83 -10.53 -14.59
C MET A 61 -5.96 -10.35 -13.08
N ALA A 62 -4.86 -10.54 -12.35
CA ALA A 62 -4.80 -10.08 -10.97
C ALA A 62 -5.02 -8.55 -10.93
N PRO A 63 -5.60 -8.00 -9.86
CA PRO A 63 -5.66 -6.56 -9.69
C PRO A 63 -4.26 -5.96 -9.88
N GLU A 64 -4.12 -4.97 -10.76
CA GLU A 64 -2.82 -4.35 -10.98
C GLU A 64 -2.43 -3.54 -9.73
N PRO A 65 -1.25 -3.80 -9.13
CA PRO A 65 -0.79 -3.02 -8.00
C PRO A 65 -0.44 -1.59 -8.44
N ILE A 66 -0.74 -0.62 -7.57
CA ILE A 66 -0.42 0.79 -7.79
C ILE A 66 0.82 1.14 -6.96
N VAL A 67 1.80 1.79 -7.58
CA VAL A 67 2.98 2.32 -6.87
C VAL A 67 2.76 3.80 -6.55
N LEU A 68 2.60 4.11 -5.27
CA LEU A 68 2.48 5.47 -4.76
C LEU A 68 3.84 5.97 -4.29
N ARG A 69 4.41 6.93 -5.02
CA ARG A 69 5.65 7.60 -4.63
C ARG A 69 5.39 8.60 -3.52
N LEU A 70 6.15 8.52 -2.45
CA LEU A 70 6.10 9.49 -1.35
C LEU A 70 6.99 10.69 -1.71
N PRO A 71 6.60 11.91 -1.29
CA PRO A 71 7.43 13.09 -1.48
C PRO A 71 8.73 12.96 -0.72
N ALA A 72 9.81 13.57 -1.20
CA ALA A 72 11.11 13.56 -0.51
C ALA A 72 11.03 14.14 0.91
N THR A 73 10.07 15.05 1.15
CA THR A 73 9.77 15.63 2.46
C THR A 73 9.16 14.61 3.43
N PHE A 74 8.67 13.45 2.99
CA PHE A 74 8.14 12.42 3.89
C PHE A 74 9.20 11.98 4.93
N LEU A 75 10.45 11.81 4.50
CA LEU A 75 11.54 11.40 5.41
C LEU A 75 11.98 12.51 6.38
N THR A 76 11.58 13.75 6.12
CA THR A 76 11.95 14.91 6.94
C THR A 76 10.80 15.31 7.87
N ASP A 77 9.58 15.38 7.33
CA ASP A 77 8.41 15.98 7.97
C ASP A 77 7.30 14.96 8.27
N GLY A 78 7.43 13.72 7.76
CA GLY A 78 6.47 12.62 8.00
C GLY A 78 5.17 12.75 7.23
N GLN A 79 5.12 13.66 6.26
CA GLN A 79 3.89 14.02 5.58
C GLN A 79 3.56 13.03 4.46
N LEU A 80 2.44 12.31 4.62
CA LEU A 80 1.90 11.42 3.60
C LEU A 80 1.33 12.23 2.42
N PRO A 81 1.28 11.65 1.21
CA PRO A 81 0.69 12.30 0.05
C PRO A 81 -0.78 12.64 0.27
N GLU A 82 -1.26 13.69 -0.39
CA GLU A 82 -2.66 14.10 -0.30
C GLU A 82 -3.60 12.95 -0.70
N GLY A 83 -4.72 12.84 0.03
CA GLY A 83 -5.70 11.79 -0.18
C GLY A 83 -5.31 10.41 0.34
N PHE A 84 -4.18 10.27 1.04
CA PHE A 84 -3.80 9.05 1.75
C PHE A 84 -4.30 9.06 3.21
N GLU A 85 -5.09 8.06 3.58
CA GLU A 85 -5.63 7.88 4.92
C GLU A 85 -5.38 6.45 5.41
N ILE A 86 -4.94 6.27 6.66
CA ILE A 86 -4.86 4.94 7.28
C ILE A 86 -6.22 4.62 7.89
N LEU A 87 -6.78 3.44 7.59
CA LEU A 87 -8.08 2.97 8.08
C LEU A 87 -7.97 2.20 9.40
#